data_AF-A0A7X9IIW4-F1
#
_entry.id   AF-A0A7X9IIW4-F1
#
_cell.length_a   1.000
_cell.length_b   1.000
_cell.length_c   1.000
_cell.angle_alpha   90.00
_cell.angle_beta   90.00
_cell.angle_gamma   90.00
#
_symmetry.space_group_name_H-M   'P 1'
#
loop_
_entity.id
_entity.type
_entity.pdbx_description
1 polymer ?
#
loop_
_entity_poly.entity_id
_entity_poly.type
_entity_poly.pdbx_seq_one_letter_code
_entity_poly.pdbx_strand_id
1 'polypeptide(L)'
;KILFWPLTHKSYKSMDQMRKLQPHMAQIREKYKDDRQKMNEEMMRLYKTYKVNPAGGCLPMLVQIPVFIGLYQALLNAIELRHAPFITHVPFTDIIWLADLSVKDPFYVTPIIMGATMFLQQKMTPAPGDPTQAKIMLALPVVFTFMFLNFPSGLVVYWLVNNVLSIAQQWHLMRKKA
;
A
#
# COMPACT_ATOMS: atom_id res chain seq x y z
N LYS A 1 -8.53 -11.69 3.40
CA LYS A 1 -7.20 -11.33 3.99
C LYS A 1 -6.51 -12.50 4.70
N ILE A 2 -7.23 -13.28 5.51
CA ILE A 2 -6.71 -14.49 6.19
C ILE A 2 -6.13 -15.51 5.20
N LEU A 3 -6.81 -15.74 4.07
CA LEU A 3 -6.33 -16.64 3.01
C LEU A 3 -4.93 -16.29 2.47
N PHE A 4 -4.59 -15.00 2.43
CA PHE A 4 -3.31 -14.50 1.92
C PHE A 4 -2.25 -14.32 3.02
N TRP A 5 -2.53 -14.75 4.25
CA TRP A 5 -1.62 -14.64 5.39
C TRP A 5 -0.22 -15.23 5.16
N PRO A 6 -0.05 -16.47 4.65
CA PRO A 6 1.29 -17.03 4.47
C PRO A 6 2.11 -16.24 3.44
N LEU A 7 1.45 -15.71 2.41
CA LEU A 7 2.08 -14.89 1.38
C LEU A 7 2.52 -13.54 1.94
N THR A 8 1.62 -12.83 2.64
CA THR A 8 1.94 -11.55 3.29
C THR A 8 3.03 -11.71 4.35
N HIS A 9 3.02 -12.80 5.13
CA HIS A 9 4.07 -13.06 6.11
C HIS A 9 5.46 -13.23 5.47
N LYS A 10 5.57 -13.99 4.37
CA LYS A 10 6.83 -14.11 3.61
C LYS A 10 7.30 -12.76 3.05
N SER A 11 6.38 -11.98 2.49
CA SER A 11 6.64 -10.62 1.99
C SER A 11 7.19 -9.71 3.09
N TYR A 12 6.55 -9.66 4.26
CA TYR A 12 7.02 -8.87 5.41
C TYR A 12 8.38 -9.35 5.95
N LYS A 13 8.67 -10.65 5.93
CA LYS A 13 9.99 -11.17 6.30
C LYS A 13 11.08 -10.67 5.35
N SER A 14 10.82 -10.69 4.04
CA SER A 14 11.75 -10.15 3.03
C SER A 14 11.98 -8.65 3.22
N MET A 15 10.92 -7.90 3.53
CA MET A 15 11.03 -6.45 3.81
C MET A 15 11.86 -6.16 5.07
N ASP A 16 11.70 -6.94 6.14
CA ASP A 16 12.54 -6.79 7.35
C ASP A 16 14.04 -7.00 7.05
N GLN A 17 14.37 -8.05 6.28
CA GLN A 17 15.74 -8.30 5.85
C GLN A 17 16.29 -7.17 4.99
N MET A 18 15.46 -6.62 4.08
CA MET A 18 15.84 -5.46 3.27
C MET A 18 16.09 -4.21 4.11
N ARG A 19 15.31 -4.01 5.18
CA ARG A 19 15.54 -2.91 6.13
C ARG A 19 16.91 -3.01 6.80
N LYS A 20 17.33 -4.21 7.17
CA LYS A 20 18.66 -4.47 7.76
C LYS A 20 19.81 -4.22 6.77
N LEU A 21 19.54 -4.33 5.47
CA LEU A 21 20.52 -4.05 4.41
C LEU A 21 20.62 -2.56 4.03
N GLN A 22 19.74 -1.69 4.52
CA GLN A 22 19.79 -0.24 4.25
C GLN A 22 21.18 0.41 4.43
N PRO A 23 21.94 0.15 5.52
CA PRO A 23 23.28 0.74 5.65
C PRO A 23 24.23 0.28 4.54
N HIS A 24 24.21 -1.00 4.15
CA HIS A 24 25.04 -1.51 3.05
C HIS A 24 24.61 -0.94 1.70
N MET A 25 23.31 -0.78 1.47
CA MET A 25 22.79 -0.12 0.28
C MET A 25 23.25 1.34 0.22
N ALA A 26 23.29 2.06 1.34
CA ALA A 26 23.79 3.43 1.41
C ALA A 26 25.30 3.51 1.08
N GLN A 27 26.10 2.57 1.59
CA GLN A 27 27.54 2.48 1.28
C GLN A 27 27.80 2.25 -0.22
N ILE A 28 27.04 1.35 -0.86
CA ILE A 28 27.15 1.10 -2.31
C ILE A 28 26.81 2.37 -3.10
N ARG A 29 25.73 3.07 -2.73
CA ARG A 29 25.37 4.35 -3.38
C ARG A 29 26.47 5.38 -3.21
N GLU A 30 27.08 5.46 -2.03
CA GLU A 30 28.12 6.43 -1.77
C GLU A 30 29.40 6.15 -2.56
N LYS A 31 29.75 4.86 -2.70
CA LYS A 31 30.93 4.42 -3.44
C LYS A 31 30.78 4.59 -4.96
N TYR A 32 29.56 4.46 -5.49
CA TYR A 32 29.29 4.46 -6.94
C TYR A 32 28.33 5.59 -7.36
N LYS A 33 28.40 6.77 -6.72
CA LYS A 33 27.53 7.92 -7.03
C LYS A 33 27.56 8.29 -8.53
N ASP A 34 28.74 8.20 -9.14
CA ASP A 34 28.97 8.63 -10.53
C ASP A 34 28.76 7.51 -11.56
N ASP A 35 28.63 6.25 -11.11
CA ASP A 35 28.47 5.08 -11.99
C ASP A 35 27.19 4.31 -11.65
N ARG A 36 26.09 4.74 -12.29
CA ARG A 36 24.76 4.13 -12.08
C ARG A 36 24.71 2.66 -12.50
N GLN A 37 25.48 2.25 -13.51
CA GLN A 37 25.46 0.86 -13.97
C GLN A 37 26.09 -0.04 -12.90
N LYS A 38 27.28 0.32 -12.43
CA LYS A 38 27.99 -0.43 -11.40
C LYS A 38 27.27 -0.41 -10.05
N MET A 39 26.62 0.71 -9.72
CA MET A 39 25.74 0.80 -8.56
C MET A 39 24.61 -0.23 -8.64
N ASN A 40 23.90 -0.32 -9.77
CA ASN A 40 22.79 -1.28 -9.94
C ASN A 40 23.27 -2.73 -9.88
N GLU A 41 24.44 -3.03 -10.46
CA GLU A 41 25.04 -4.36 -10.42
C GLU A 41 25.41 -4.79 -8.99
N GLU A 42 26.08 -3.92 -8.23
CA GLU A 42 26.46 -4.20 -6.85
C GLU A 42 25.24 -4.28 -5.92
N MET A 43 24.22 -3.46 -6.15
CA MET A 43 22.93 -3.58 -5.45
C MET A 43 22.27 -4.94 -5.71
N MET A 44 22.27 -5.41 -6.96
CA MET A 44 21.77 -6.75 -7.30
C MET A 44 22.63 -7.85 -6.70
N ARG A 45 23.95 -7.69 -6.67
CA ARG A 45 24.88 -8.63 -6.01
C ARG A 45 24.59 -8.71 -4.52
N LEU A 46 24.39 -7.58 -3.85
CA LEU A 46 23.99 -7.52 -2.44
C LEU A 46 22.69 -8.31 -2.19
N TYR A 47 21.65 -8.07 -2.99
CA TYR A 47 20.38 -8.81 -2.89
C TYR A 47 20.56 -10.32 -3.07
N LYS A 48 21.40 -10.75 -4.01
CA LYS A 48 21.72 -12.17 -4.22
C LYS A 48 22.49 -12.77 -3.04
N THR A 49 23.53 -12.09 -2.55
CA THR A 49 24.35 -12.54 -1.42
C THR A 49 23.52 -12.78 -0.17
N TYR A 50 22.60 -11.86 0.14
CA TYR A 50 21.72 -11.97 1.31
C TYR A 50 20.40 -12.71 1.02
N LYS A 51 20.21 -13.20 -0.21
CA LYS A 51 19.01 -13.93 -0.67
C LYS A 51 17.70 -13.18 -0.39
N VAL A 52 17.72 -11.86 -0.58
CA VAL A 52 16.55 -10.98 -0.37
C VAL A 52 15.95 -10.61 -1.73
N ASN A 53 14.63 -10.68 -1.85
CA ASN A 53 13.93 -10.30 -3.09
C ASN A 53 13.38 -8.87 -3.00
N PRO A 54 13.83 -7.91 -3.84
CA PRO A 54 13.30 -6.55 -3.88
C PRO A 54 11.83 -6.46 -4.31
N ALA A 55 11.34 -7.41 -5.12
CA ALA A 55 9.93 -7.49 -5.51
C ALA A 55 9.01 -8.01 -4.38
N GLY A 56 9.58 -8.45 -3.26
CA GLY A 56 8.80 -8.95 -2.12
C GLY A 56 7.78 -7.93 -1.60
N GLY A 57 8.06 -6.63 -1.72
CA GLY A 57 7.16 -5.55 -1.26
C GLY A 57 5.98 -5.24 -2.19
N CYS A 58 6.09 -5.52 -3.49
CA CYS A 58 5.00 -5.25 -4.45
C CYS A 58 4.09 -6.45 -4.72
N LEU A 59 4.51 -7.66 -4.31
CA LEU A 59 3.73 -8.89 -4.44
C LEU A 59 2.30 -8.78 -3.86
N PRO A 60 2.07 -8.12 -2.70
CA PRO A 60 0.71 -7.91 -2.20
C PRO A 60 -0.16 -7.06 -3.12
N MET A 61 0.42 -6.07 -3.82
CA MET A 61 -0.33 -5.22 -4.76
C MET A 61 -0.78 -6.01 -6.00
N LEU A 62 0.05 -6.92 -6.51
CA LEU A 62 -0.31 -7.74 -7.68
C LEU A 62 -1.51 -8.64 -7.41
N VAL A 63 -1.59 -9.23 -6.22
CA VAL A 63 -2.76 -10.02 -5.78
C VAL A 63 -3.98 -9.13 -5.55
N GLN A 64 -3.76 -7.87 -5.16
CA GLN A 64 -4.82 -6.91 -4.88
C GLN A 64 -5.53 -6.43 -6.15
N ILE A 65 -4.84 -6.34 -7.29
CA ILE A 65 -5.39 -5.82 -8.56
C ILE A 65 -6.61 -6.64 -9.05
N PRO A 66 -6.57 -7.98 -9.17
CA PRO A 66 -7.75 -8.76 -9.57
C PRO A 66 -8.94 -8.62 -8.61
N VAL A 67 -8.66 -8.56 -7.31
CA VAL A 67 -9.71 -8.38 -6.29
C VAL A 67 -10.35 -7.00 -6.40
N PHE A 68 -9.55 -5.97 -6.66
CA PHE A 68 -10.01 -4.61 -6.90
C PHE A 68 -10.93 -4.54 -8.13
N ILE A 69 -10.53 -5.13 -9.25
CA ILE A 69 -11.35 -5.17 -10.47
C ILE A 69 -12.67 -5.91 -10.21
N GLY A 70 -12.63 -7.05 -9.52
CA GLY A 70 -13.82 -7.81 -9.16
C GLY A 70 -14.79 -7.02 -8.29
N LEU A 71 -14.28 -6.33 -7.27
CA LEU A 71 -15.11 -5.49 -6.39
C LEU A 71 -15.66 -4.26 -7.10
N TYR A 72 -14.88 -3.63 -7.97
CA TYR A 72 -15.33 -2.51 -8.78
C TYR A 72 -16.47 -2.93 -9.71
N GLN A 73 -16.32 -4.05 -10.42
CA GLN A 73 -17.37 -4.63 -11.26
C GLN A 73 -18.60 -5.03 -10.45
N ALA A 74 -18.42 -5.60 -9.25
CA ALA A 74 -19.54 -5.97 -8.39
C ALA A 74 -20.32 -4.74 -7.91
N LEU A 75 -19.64 -3.66 -7.49
CA LEU A 75 -20.29 -2.42 -7.07
C LEU A 75 -21.05 -1.72 -8.21
N LEU A 76 -20.58 -1.84 -9.45
CA LEU A 76 -21.24 -1.25 -10.61
C LEU A 76 -22.41 -2.08 -11.16
N ASN A 77 -22.32 -3.42 -11.11
CA ASN A 77 -23.28 -4.30 -11.76
C ASN A 77 -24.29 -4.95 -10.79
N ALA A 78 -23.98 -5.03 -9.50
CA ALA A 78 -24.91 -5.59 -8.52
C ALA A 78 -25.96 -4.54 -8.14
N ILE A 79 -27.19 -4.76 -8.60
CA ILE A 79 -28.34 -3.88 -8.33
C ILE A 79 -28.58 -3.73 -6.81
N GLU A 80 -28.30 -4.79 -6.04
CA GLU A 80 -28.46 -4.81 -4.57
C GLU A 80 -27.45 -3.91 -3.83
N LEU A 81 -26.29 -3.63 -4.43
CA LEU A 81 -25.26 -2.76 -3.83
C LEU A 81 -25.46 -1.29 -4.20
N ARG A 82 -26.38 -0.99 -5.13
CA ARG A 82 -26.74 0.36 -5.52
C ARG A 82 -27.56 1.00 -4.40
N HIS A 83 -27.16 2.19 -3.93
CA HIS A 83 -27.76 2.85 -2.77
C HIS A 83 -27.61 2.08 -1.44
N ALA A 84 -26.67 1.15 -1.34
CA ALA A 84 -26.42 0.44 -0.10
C ALA A 84 -25.79 1.39 0.96
N PRO A 85 -26.44 1.58 2.12
CA PRO A 85 -25.89 2.38 3.20
C PRO A 85 -24.81 1.62 3.97
N PHE A 86 -23.76 2.33 4.40
CA PHE A 86 -22.72 1.77 5.29
C PHE A 86 -22.63 2.53 6.61
N ILE A 87 -22.19 3.79 6.55
CA ILE A 87 -22.20 4.73 7.67
C ILE A 87 -23.03 5.90 7.20
N THR A 88 -24.34 5.83 7.43
CA THR A 88 -25.28 6.85 6.95
C THR A 88 -24.93 8.21 7.50
N HIS A 89 -24.52 8.33 8.77
CA HIS A 89 -24.19 9.60 9.39
C HIS A 89 -22.79 9.62 9.98
N VAL A 90 -22.12 10.78 9.94
CA VAL A 90 -20.86 10.98 10.68
C VAL A 90 -21.14 10.76 12.18
N PRO A 91 -20.28 10.01 12.91
CA PRO A 91 -20.51 9.73 14.33
C PRO A 91 -20.84 11.00 15.11
N PHE A 92 -21.91 10.93 15.92
CA PHE A 92 -22.37 12.03 16.79
C PHE A 92 -22.95 13.26 16.06
N THR A 93 -23.33 13.15 14.79
CA THR A 93 -23.98 14.23 14.01
C THR A 93 -25.07 13.69 13.07
N ASP A 94 -25.93 14.58 12.56
CA ASP A 94 -26.96 14.25 11.54
C ASP A 94 -26.46 14.41 10.09
N ILE A 95 -25.15 14.51 9.89
CA ILE A 95 -24.54 14.75 8.57
C ILE A 95 -24.43 13.45 7.79
N ILE A 96 -25.08 13.36 6.63
CA ILE A 96 -25.09 12.16 5.77
C ILE A 96 -23.74 11.99 5.05
N TRP A 97 -23.01 10.89 5.30
CA TRP A 97 -21.65 10.69 4.75
C TRP A 97 -21.52 9.52 3.77
N LEU A 98 -21.67 8.27 4.23
CA LEU A 98 -21.53 7.04 3.44
C LEU A 98 -22.88 6.31 3.35
N ALA A 99 -23.93 7.06 2.99
CA ALA A 99 -25.27 6.51 2.77
C ALA A 99 -25.41 5.74 1.45
N ASP A 100 -24.47 5.91 0.52
CA ASP A 100 -24.46 5.18 -0.74
C ASP A 100 -23.01 4.82 -1.14
N LEU A 101 -22.71 3.52 -1.08
CA LEU A 101 -21.38 3.00 -1.42
C LEU A 101 -21.08 3.00 -2.93
N SER A 102 -22.10 3.15 -3.78
CA SER A 102 -21.97 3.14 -5.24
C SER A 102 -21.58 4.50 -5.81
N VAL A 103 -21.77 5.58 -5.04
CA VAL A 103 -21.38 6.96 -5.40
C VAL A 103 -20.10 7.39 -4.71
N LYS A 104 -19.46 8.44 -5.22
CA LYS A 104 -18.27 9.05 -4.60
C LYS A 104 -18.60 9.62 -3.21
N ASP A 105 -17.58 9.68 -2.35
CA ASP A 105 -17.69 10.33 -1.04
C ASP A 105 -18.04 11.82 -1.20
N PRO A 106 -19.18 12.31 -0.67
CA PRO A 106 -19.60 13.70 -0.84
C PRO A 106 -18.68 14.72 -0.13
N PHE A 107 -17.96 14.30 0.91
CA PHE A 107 -17.06 15.16 1.67
C PHE A 107 -15.58 14.87 1.42
N TYR A 108 -15.27 13.86 0.60
CA TYR A 108 -13.90 13.46 0.26
C TYR A 108 -13.03 13.06 1.48
N VAL A 109 -13.64 12.82 2.64
CA VAL A 109 -12.95 12.46 3.88
C VAL A 109 -12.31 11.08 3.75
N THR A 110 -13.04 10.11 3.20
CA THR A 110 -12.56 8.72 3.08
C THR A 110 -11.33 8.60 2.17
N PRO A 111 -11.31 9.19 0.95
CA PRO A 111 -10.12 9.18 0.10
C PRO A 111 -8.90 9.85 0.74
N ILE A 112 -9.08 10.93 1.50
CA ILE A 112 -7.98 11.61 2.20
C ILE A 112 -7.40 10.73 3.31
N ILE A 113 -8.26 10.12 4.14
CA ILE A 113 -7.81 9.18 5.18
C ILE A 113 -7.14 7.96 4.53
N MET A 114 -7.69 7.45 3.43
CA MET A 114 -7.09 6.37 2.65
C MET A 114 -5.69 6.76 2.14
N GLY A 115 -5.52 7.97 1.62
CA GLY A 115 -4.21 8.52 1.24
C GLY A 115 -3.21 8.61 2.39
N ALA A 116 -3.66 9.14 3.53
CA ALA A 116 -2.83 9.22 4.74
C ALA A 116 -2.39 7.84 5.23
N THR A 117 -3.29 6.86 5.22
CA THR A 117 -2.95 5.47 5.58
C THR A 117 -2.01 4.82 4.57
N MET A 118 -2.18 5.05 3.26
CA MET A 118 -1.22 4.60 2.24
C MET A 118 0.17 5.19 2.48
N PHE A 119 0.25 6.49 2.77
CA PHE A 119 1.51 7.15 3.06
C PHE A 119 2.19 6.60 4.32
N LEU A 120 1.41 6.35 5.38
CA LEU A 120 1.91 5.68 6.59
C LEU A 120 2.44 4.28 6.30
N GLN A 121 1.68 3.47 5.56
CA GLN A 121 2.09 2.12 5.16
C GLN A 121 3.37 2.14 4.32
N GLN A 122 3.50 3.12 3.42
CA GLN A 122 4.69 3.27 2.61
C GLN A 122 5.91 3.62 3.46
N LYS A 123 5.78 4.49 4.47
CA LYS A 123 6.88 4.78 5.41
C LYS A 123 7.32 3.57 6.23
N MET A 124 6.45 2.58 6.45
CA MET A 124 6.81 1.33 7.11
C MET A 124 7.54 0.35 6.18
N THR A 125 7.45 0.56 4.87
CA THR A 125 8.10 -0.26 3.84
C THR A 125 9.54 0.24 3.61
N PRO A 126 10.54 -0.65 3.44
CA PRO A 126 11.90 -0.23 3.13
C PRO A 126 11.97 0.61 1.85
N ALA A 127 12.67 1.74 1.91
CA ALA A 127 12.87 2.59 0.75
C ALA A 127 13.72 1.86 -0.32
N PRO A 128 13.37 1.99 -1.61
CA PRO A 128 14.12 1.36 -2.68
C PRO A 128 15.55 1.90 -2.82
N GLY A 129 16.39 1.10 -3.48
CA GLY A 129 17.79 1.36 -3.78
C GLY A 129 18.05 2.64 -4.60
N ASP A 130 17.14 3.03 -5.48
CA ASP A 130 17.30 4.21 -6.35
C ASP A 130 16.54 5.42 -5.75
N PRO A 131 17.17 6.60 -5.56
CA PRO A 131 16.48 7.81 -5.11
C PRO A 131 15.34 8.25 -6.04
N THR A 132 15.43 7.97 -7.34
CA THR A 132 14.36 8.23 -8.32
C THR A 132 13.14 7.36 -8.03
N GLN A 133 13.38 6.06 -7.79
CA GLN A 133 12.32 5.12 -7.43
C GLN A 133 11.67 5.48 -6.10
N ALA A 134 12.45 5.96 -5.12
CA ALA A 134 11.93 6.41 -3.83
C ALA A 134 10.97 7.61 -3.99
N LYS A 135 11.33 8.59 -4.82
CA LYS A 135 10.46 9.74 -5.13
C LYS A 135 9.17 9.31 -5.82
N ILE A 136 9.25 8.41 -6.80
CA ILE A 136 8.07 7.85 -7.48
C ILE A 136 7.16 7.18 -6.46
N MET A 137 7.71 6.32 -5.59
CA MET A 137 6.91 5.65 -4.57
C MET A 137 6.21 6.66 -3.66
N LEU A 138 6.87 7.75 -3.24
CA LEU A 138 6.28 8.79 -2.38
C LEU A 138 5.19 9.60 -3.09
N ALA A 139 5.26 9.73 -4.41
CA ALA A 139 4.22 10.37 -5.21
C ALA A 139 3.00 9.46 -5.42
N LEU A 140 3.18 8.13 -5.41
CA LEU A 140 2.09 7.18 -5.68
C LEU A 140 0.87 7.37 -4.76
N PRO A 141 0.97 7.44 -3.41
CA PRO A 141 -0.18 7.68 -2.55
C PRO A 141 -0.96 8.94 -2.95
N VAL A 142 -0.26 10.02 -3.32
CA VAL A 142 -0.90 11.28 -3.71
C VAL A 142 -1.70 11.12 -5.00
N VAL A 143 -1.11 10.47 -6.01
CA VAL A 143 -1.78 10.18 -7.29
C VAL A 143 -3.00 9.28 -7.07
N PHE A 144 -2.83 8.21 -6.27
CA PHE A 144 -3.92 7.29 -5.93
C PHE A 144 -5.03 8.00 -5.17
N THR A 145 -4.72 8.87 -4.20
CA THR A 145 -5.74 9.66 -3.49
C THR A 145 -6.55 10.51 -4.46
N PHE A 146 -5.89 11.25 -5.36
CA PHE A 146 -6.58 12.11 -6.31
C PHE A 146 -7.46 11.31 -7.29
N MET A 147 -6.96 10.17 -7.76
CA MET A 147 -7.73 9.25 -8.60
C MET A 147 -8.99 8.75 -7.87
N PHE A 148 -8.85 8.31 -6.62
CA PHE A 148 -9.95 7.74 -5.83
C PHE A 148 -10.99 8.78 -5.36
N LEU A 149 -10.74 10.09 -5.50
CA LEU A 149 -11.75 11.14 -5.28
C LEU A 149 -12.99 10.96 -6.17
N ASN A 150 -12.81 10.37 -7.36
CA ASN A 150 -13.88 10.18 -8.33
C ASN A 150 -14.45 8.74 -8.35
N PHE A 151 -13.96 7.86 -7.47
CA PHE A 151 -14.39 6.47 -7.42
C PHE A 151 -15.55 6.26 -6.44
N PRO A 152 -16.34 5.18 -6.60
CA PRO A 152 -17.35 4.77 -5.62
C PRO A 152 -16.75 4.64 -4.22
N SER A 153 -17.42 5.23 -3.23
CA SER A 153 -16.94 5.30 -1.86
C SER A 153 -16.74 3.92 -1.24
N GLY A 154 -17.54 2.91 -1.62
CA GLY A 154 -17.37 1.53 -1.16
C GLY A 154 -16.04 0.91 -1.56
N LEU A 155 -15.52 1.25 -2.74
CA LEU A 155 -14.20 0.80 -3.17
C LEU A 155 -13.09 1.47 -2.36
N VAL A 156 -13.25 2.77 -2.06
CA VAL A 156 -12.33 3.54 -1.22
C VAL A 156 -12.31 2.98 0.21
N VAL A 157 -13.48 2.69 0.79
CA VAL A 157 -13.65 2.10 2.12
C VAL A 157 -12.97 0.73 2.18
N TYR A 158 -13.21 -0.12 1.18
CA TYR A 158 -12.55 -1.42 1.09
C TYR A 158 -11.02 -1.28 1.10
N TRP A 159 -10.48 -0.37 0.30
CA TRP A 159 -9.04 -0.11 0.24
C TRP A 159 -8.50 0.41 1.58
N LEU A 160 -9.21 1.34 2.21
CA LEU A 160 -8.87 1.88 3.53
C LEU A 160 -8.81 0.79 4.60
N VAL A 161 -9.86 -0.02 4.73
CA VAL A 161 -9.92 -1.12 5.71
C VAL A 161 -8.79 -2.11 5.45
N ASN A 162 -8.52 -2.43 4.18
CA ASN A 162 -7.40 -3.30 3.84
C ASN A 162 -6.06 -2.67 4.22
N ASN A 163 -5.80 -1.39 3.93
CA ASN A 163 -4.56 -0.74 4.36
C ASN A 163 -4.39 -0.74 5.88
N VAL A 164 -5.42 -0.36 6.64
CA VAL A 164 -5.36 -0.33 8.11
C VAL A 164 -5.04 -1.72 8.67
N LEU A 165 -5.71 -2.76 8.18
CA LEU A 165 -5.42 -4.14 8.59
C LEU A 165 -3.98 -4.57 8.19
N SER A 166 -3.46 -4.08 7.06
CA SER A 166 -2.10 -4.41 6.61
C SER A 166 -1.06 -3.74 7.48
N ILE A 167 -1.27 -2.47 7.83
CA ILE A 167 -0.45 -1.70 8.76
C ILE A 167 -0.45 -2.39 10.13
N ALA A 168 -1.61 -2.77 10.65
CA ALA A 168 -1.72 -3.48 11.92
C ALA A 168 -0.96 -4.82 11.91
N GLN A 169 -1.11 -5.59 10.82
CA GLN A 169 -0.38 -6.85 10.63
C GLN A 169 1.14 -6.63 10.56
N GLN A 170 1.60 -5.65 9.77
CA GLN A 170 3.00 -5.32 9.61
C GLN A 170 3.61 -4.85 10.92
N TRP A 171 2.91 -3.98 11.65
CA TRP A 171 3.33 -3.48 12.95
C TRP A 171 3.45 -4.59 14.00
N HIS A 172 2.47 -5.51 14.06
CA HIS A 172 2.53 -6.67 14.95
C HIS A 172 3.72 -7.58 14.62
N LEU A 173 3.98 -7.83 13.33
CA LEU A 173 5.11 -8.67 12.89
C LEU A 173 6.48 -8.03 13.16
N MET A 174 6.58 -6.71 13.04
CA MET A 174 7.80 -5.97 13.36
C MET A 174 8.06 -5.98 14.87
N ARG A 175 7.03 -5.80 15.71
CA ARG A 175 7.15 -5.87 17.17
C ARG A 175 7.54 -7.25 17.69
N LYS A 176 7.05 -8.34 17.10
CA LYS A 176 7.43 -9.71 17.49
C LYS A 176 8.88 -10.09 17.18
N LYS A 177 9.57 -9.32 16.34
CA LYS A 177 10.95 -9.58 15.90
C LYS A 177 11.98 -8.61 16.49
N ALA A 178 11.51 -7.54 17.13
CA ALA A 178 12.33 -6.61 17.91
C ALA A 178 12.55 -7.19 19.31
#